data_AF-A0A4Q2YHY5-F1
#
_entry.id   AF-A0A4Q2YHY5-F1
#
_cell.length_a   1.000
_cell.length_b   1.000
_cell.length_c   1.000
_cell.angle_alpha   90.00
_cell.angle_beta   90.00
_cell.angle_gamma   90.00
#
_symmetry.space_group_name_H-M   'P 1'
#
loop_
_entity.id
_entity.type
_entity.pdbx_description
1 polymer ?
#
loop_
_entity_poly.entity_id
_entity_poly.type
_entity_poly.pdbx_seq_one_letter_code
_entity_poly.pdbx_strand_id
1 'polypeptide(L)'
;MNLHLPAVLIVTLSVLHGAEVTERRSGTGPGVIPENAGHPLTDAMTDEQLIARRQAAAGGQGLPKPMPPVPHGYGLLEMSTVLESGGNFALLPKGSVIWCPPSRQAQMVSAPSGRFSDWLTFLSANRGWITTFEVTQDQVTGKTPLPVAAIERFRKGNLLTVATLQGSPISIPTP
;
A
#
# COMPACT_ATOMS: atom_id res chain seq x y z
N MET A 1 37.00 -10.96 53.51
CA MET A 1 36.49 -11.71 52.34
C MET A 1 35.69 -10.75 51.49
N ASN A 2 35.91 -10.80 50.18
CA ASN A 2 35.89 -9.65 49.27
C ASN A 2 34.49 -9.15 48.88
N LEU A 3 34.40 -7.83 48.69
CA LEU A 3 33.25 -7.08 48.19
C LEU A 3 33.02 -7.29 46.68
N HIS A 4 31.74 -7.50 46.35
CA HIS A 4 30.90 -6.80 45.37
C HIS A 4 31.45 -6.22 44.04
N LEU A 5 30.65 -6.49 43.00
CA LEU A 5 30.43 -5.83 41.68
C LEU A 5 31.26 -6.29 40.46
N PRO A 6 30.59 -6.84 39.42
CA PRO A 6 31.02 -6.67 38.04
C PRO A 6 30.31 -5.48 37.39
N ALA A 7 31.13 -4.57 36.87
CA ALA A 7 30.74 -3.37 36.13
C ALA A 7 30.10 -3.72 34.78
N VAL A 8 28.93 -3.12 34.53
CA VAL A 8 28.23 -3.15 33.25
C VAL A 8 28.87 -2.10 32.34
N LEU A 9 29.58 -2.55 31.30
CA LEU A 9 30.14 -1.68 30.27
C LEU A 9 29.10 -1.47 29.16
N ILE A 10 28.40 -0.35 29.21
CA ILE A 10 27.50 0.13 28.16
C ILE A 10 28.37 0.85 27.12
N VAL A 11 28.55 0.27 25.94
CA VAL A 11 29.15 0.96 24.79
C VAL A 11 28.03 1.57 23.97
N THR A 12 27.96 2.90 24.01
CA THR A 12 27.00 3.74 23.30
C THR A 12 27.31 3.80 21.81
N LEU A 13 26.24 3.62 21.02
CA LEU A 13 26.17 3.72 19.57
C LEU A 13 26.25 5.19 19.13
N SER A 14 27.30 5.58 18.39
CA SER A 14 27.40 6.92 17.78
C SER A 14 27.05 6.82 16.29
N VAL A 15 25.83 7.22 15.95
CA VAL A 15 25.38 7.42 14.57
C VAL A 15 25.59 8.88 14.20
N LEU A 16 26.56 9.18 13.32
CA LEU A 16 26.63 10.48 12.63
C LEU A 16 25.61 10.47 11.48
N HIS A 17 24.50 11.17 11.64
CA HIS A 17 23.68 11.63 10.52
C HIS A 17 23.98 13.12 10.30
N GLY A 18 24.81 13.41 9.30
CA GLY A 18 24.89 14.74 8.70
C GLY A 18 23.64 14.98 7.87
N ALA A 19 22.59 15.51 8.49
CA ALA A 19 21.45 16.05 7.78
C ALA A 19 21.77 17.50 7.43
N GLU A 20 22.19 17.73 6.18
CA GLU A 20 22.26 19.05 5.59
C GLU A 20 20.82 19.58 5.46
N VAL A 21 20.46 20.50 6.36
CA VAL A 21 19.19 21.22 6.33
C VAL A 21 19.25 22.20 5.16
N THR A 22 18.75 21.76 4.00
CA THR A 22 18.37 22.69 2.94
C THR A 22 17.13 23.45 3.41
N GLU A 23 17.36 24.64 3.96
CA GLU A 23 16.31 25.63 4.16
C GLU A 23 15.51 25.76 2.86
N ARG A 24 14.25 25.33 2.89
CA ARG A 24 13.27 25.74 1.88
C ARG A 24 13.03 27.23 2.08
N ARG A 25 13.86 28.07 1.45
CA ARG A 25 13.59 29.50 1.32
C ARG A 25 12.28 29.65 0.55
N SER A 26 11.20 29.94 1.27
CA SER A 26 10.00 30.50 0.66
C SER A 26 10.42 31.74 -0.14
N GLY A 27 10.12 31.77 -1.43
CA GLY A 27 10.52 32.81 -2.39
C GLY A 27 9.88 34.18 -2.16
N THR A 28 9.66 34.57 -0.91
CA THR A 28 8.98 35.80 -0.47
C THR A 28 9.70 36.44 0.72
N GLY A 29 11.03 36.37 0.72
CA GLY A 29 11.88 37.15 1.64
C GLY A 29 12.21 38.53 1.06
N PRO A 30 12.41 39.56 1.89
CA PRO A 30 12.69 40.94 1.46
C PRO A 30 14.00 41.10 0.65
N GLY A 31 14.85 40.08 0.56
CA GLY A 31 16.05 40.05 -0.30
C GLY A 31 15.86 39.42 -1.67
N VAL A 32 14.63 39.07 -2.08
CA VAL A 32 14.32 38.40 -3.37
C VAL A 32 13.75 39.38 -4.40
N ILE A 33 13.36 40.59 -3.98
CA ILE A 33 12.85 41.61 -4.91
C ILE A 33 14.06 42.40 -5.43
N PRO A 34 14.41 42.30 -6.72
CA PRO A 34 15.50 43.10 -7.26
C PRO A 34 15.17 44.59 -7.11
N GLU A 35 16.15 45.41 -6.74
CA GLU A 35 16.00 46.86 -6.53
C GLU A 35 15.49 47.60 -7.80
N ASN A 36 15.51 46.93 -8.94
CA ASN A 36 15.03 47.40 -10.24
C ASN A 36 13.83 46.59 -10.76
N ALA A 37 13.02 46.02 -9.85
CA ALA A 37 11.70 45.50 -10.18
C ALA A 37 10.81 46.69 -10.57
N GLY A 38 10.87 47.08 -11.84
CA GLY A 38 9.99 48.10 -12.40
C GLY A 38 8.53 47.80 -12.06
N HIS A 39 7.73 48.86 -11.91
CA HIS A 39 6.30 48.74 -11.65
C HIS A 39 5.70 47.77 -12.69
N PRO A 40 4.94 46.72 -12.31
CA PRO A 40 4.38 45.73 -13.25
C PRO A 40 3.41 46.32 -14.29
N LEU A 41 3.21 47.64 -14.26
CA LEU A 41 2.40 48.41 -15.21
C LEU A 41 3.23 48.99 -16.37
N THR A 42 4.57 49.01 -16.32
CA THR A 42 5.38 49.53 -17.43
C THR A 42 5.46 48.58 -18.62
N ASP A 43 5.12 47.31 -18.41
CA ASP A 43 5.10 46.25 -19.43
C ASP A 43 3.70 45.61 -19.53
N ALA A 44 2.66 46.42 -19.27
CA ALA A 44 1.28 45.98 -19.39
C ALA A 44 0.95 45.83 -20.89
N MET A 45 0.87 44.58 -21.33
CA MET A 45 0.43 44.21 -22.67
C MET A 45 -0.92 44.87 -22.95
N THR A 46 -1.02 45.63 -24.05
CA THR A 46 -2.26 46.34 -24.38
C THR A 46 -3.37 45.34 -24.70
N ASP A 47 -4.62 45.76 -24.51
CA ASP A 47 -5.78 44.89 -24.75
C ASP A 47 -5.82 44.38 -26.20
N GLU A 48 -5.37 45.21 -27.15
CA GLU A 48 -5.20 44.87 -28.57
C GLU A 48 -4.17 43.76 -28.79
N GLN A 49 -3.03 43.81 -28.08
CA GLN A 49 -2.01 42.76 -28.13
C GLN A 49 -2.55 41.45 -27.52
N LEU A 50 -3.39 41.54 -26.49
CA LEU A 50 -4.03 40.40 -25.87
C LEU A 50 -5.05 39.71 -26.79
N ILE A 51 -5.81 40.51 -27.53
CA ILE A 51 -6.75 40.04 -28.56
C ILE A 51 -5.97 39.39 -29.72
N ALA A 52 -4.91 40.03 -30.24
CA ALA A 52 -4.08 39.47 -31.31
C ALA A 52 -3.43 38.15 -30.90
N ARG A 53 -2.95 38.04 -29.66
CA ARG A 53 -2.37 36.80 -29.12
C ARG A 53 -3.40 35.69 -28.97
N ARG A 54 -4.64 36.01 -28.56
CA ARG A 54 -5.75 35.05 -28.51
C ARG A 54 -6.16 34.60 -29.90
N GLN A 55 -6.21 35.48 -30.89
CA GLN A 55 -6.54 35.14 -32.27
C GLN A 55 -5.45 34.30 -32.94
N ALA A 56 -4.17 34.60 -32.70
CA ALA A 56 -3.04 33.80 -33.16
C ALA A 56 -3.02 32.40 -32.51
N ALA A 57 -3.40 32.28 -31.24
CA ALA A 57 -3.52 31.00 -30.55
C ALA A 57 -4.79 30.21 -30.95
N ALA A 58 -5.88 30.90 -31.30
CA ALA A 58 -7.14 30.29 -31.74
C ALA A 58 -7.03 29.64 -33.13
N GLY A 59 -6.06 30.02 -33.95
CA GLY A 59 -5.80 29.39 -35.25
C GLY A 59 -5.17 28.00 -35.17
N GLY A 60 -4.71 27.55 -34.00
CA GLY A 60 -3.96 26.30 -33.83
C GLY A 60 -4.58 25.27 -32.87
N GLN A 61 -5.68 25.60 -32.17
CA GLN A 61 -6.33 24.65 -31.27
C GLN A 61 -7.53 24.02 -31.96
N GLY A 62 -7.24 22.93 -32.68
CA GLY A 62 -8.26 21.93 -32.98
C GLY A 62 -8.99 21.51 -31.71
N LEU A 63 -10.24 21.06 -31.89
CA LEU A 63 -11.14 20.50 -30.89
C LEU A 63 -10.40 19.86 -29.70
N PRO A 64 -10.87 20.06 -28.45
CA PRO A 64 -10.22 19.47 -27.28
C PRO A 64 -10.00 17.99 -27.54
N LYS A 65 -8.72 17.58 -27.54
CA LYS A 65 -8.34 16.17 -27.70
C LYS A 65 -9.19 15.38 -26.70
N PRO A 66 -9.94 14.35 -27.12
CA PRO A 66 -10.70 13.55 -26.18
C PRO A 66 -9.74 13.06 -25.10
N MET A 67 -10.12 13.27 -23.84
CA MET A 67 -9.30 12.78 -22.74
C MET A 67 -9.01 11.30 -22.96
N PRO A 68 -7.78 10.84 -22.72
CA PRO A 68 -7.50 9.42 -22.74
C PRO A 68 -8.49 8.73 -21.78
N PRO A 69 -9.02 7.56 -22.15
CA PRO A 69 -9.94 6.84 -21.28
C PRO A 69 -9.27 6.63 -19.92
N VAL A 70 -9.96 7.03 -18.86
CA VAL A 70 -9.50 6.79 -17.49
C VAL A 70 -9.31 5.27 -17.36
N PRO A 71 -8.10 4.78 -17.00
CA PRO A 71 -7.90 3.36 -16.77
C PRO A 71 -8.96 2.88 -15.79
N HIS A 72 -9.73 1.86 -16.15
CA HIS A 72 -10.68 1.26 -15.22
C HIS A 72 -9.88 0.76 -14.02
N GLY A 73 -10.00 1.45 -12.89
CA GLY A 73 -9.38 1.01 -11.64
C GLY A 73 -9.92 -0.37 -11.28
N TYR A 74 -9.06 -1.26 -10.81
CA TYR A 74 -9.50 -2.57 -10.33
C TYR A 74 -10.45 -2.38 -9.14
N GLY A 75 -11.57 -3.10 -9.16
CA GLY A 75 -12.49 -3.12 -8.03
C GLY A 75 -11.87 -3.79 -6.81
N LEU A 76 -12.24 -3.36 -5.59
CA LEU A 76 -11.73 -3.98 -4.36
C LEU A 76 -12.00 -5.50 -4.32
N LEU A 77 -13.20 -5.93 -4.73
CA LEU A 77 -13.56 -7.34 -4.83
C LEU A 77 -12.71 -8.07 -5.87
N GLU A 78 -12.38 -7.42 -6.98
CA GLU A 78 -11.53 -8.00 -8.02
C GLU A 78 -10.09 -8.20 -7.54
N MET A 79 -9.62 -7.41 -6.57
CA MET A 79 -8.28 -7.55 -5.99
C MET A 79 -8.25 -8.44 -4.73
N SER A 80 -9.41 -8.96 -4.32
CA SER A 80 -9.56 -9.71 -3.07
C SER A 80 -9.94 -11.16 -3.32
N THR A 81 -9.58 -12.01 -2.38
CA THR A 81 -10.17 -13.33 -2.18
C THR A 81 -11.26 -13.19 -1.12
N VAL A 82 -12.47 -13.66 -1.42
CA VAL A 82 -13.61 -13.54 -0.51
C VAL A 82 -13.85 -14.86 0.19
N LEU A 83 -13.90 -14.83 1.52
CA LEU A 83 -14.31 -15.95 2.34
C LEU A 83 -15.70 -15.68 2.92
N GLU A 84 -16.64 -16.61 2.73
CA GLU A 84 -18.02 -16.49 3.21
C GLU A 84 -18.37 -17.65 4.15
N SER A 85 -19.04 -17.31 5.26
CA SER A 85 -19.56 -18.28 6.23
C SER A 85 -20.67 -17.67 7.08
N GLY A 86 -21.79 -18.37 7.19
CA GLY A 86 -22.88 -18.01 8.11
C GLY A 86 -23.47 -16.61 7.88
N GLY A 87 -23.56 -16.17 6.63
CA GLY A 87 -24.07 -14.84 6.26
C GLY A 87 -23.11 -13.68 6.57
N ASN A 88 -21.85 -13.98 6.92
CA ASN A 88 -20.78 -13.01 7.01
C ASN A 88 -19.70 -13.32 5.98
N PHE A 89 -18.99 -12.29 5.53
CA PHE A 89 -17.85 -12.47 4.65
C PHE A 89 -16.66 -11.60 5.07
N ALA A 90 -15.46 -12.07 4.77
CA ALA A 90 -14.22 -11.32 4.90
C ALA A 90 -13.52 -11.20 3.55
N LEU A 91 -12.89 -10.04 3.35
CA LEU A 91 -12.03 -9.79 2.19
C LEU A 91 -10.58 -9.99 2.61
N LEU A 92 -9.88 -10.83 1.86
CA LEU A 92 -8.47 -11.07 2.03
C LEU A 92 -7.73 -10.61 0.77
N PRO A 93 -6.47 -10.18 0.87
CA PRO A 93 -5.65 -9.93 -0.30
C PRO A 93 -5.54 -11.17 -1.19
N LYS A 94 -5.55 -10.99 -2.52
CA LYS A 94 -5.27 -12.10 -3.45
C LYS A 94 -3.93 -12.77 -3.14
N GLY A 95 -3.89 -14.09 -3.16
CA GLY A 95 -2.68 -14.87 -2.86
C GLY A 95 -2.37 -15.01 -1.37
N SER A 96 -3.27 -14.59 -0.47
CA SER A 96 -3.12 -14.84 0.97
C SER A 96 -3.56 -16.24 1.39
N VAL A 97 -4.48 -16.88 0.66
CA VAL A 97 -4.88 -18.27 0.92
C VAL A 97 -3.83 -19.20 0.32
N ILE A 98 -3.00 -19.80 1.17
CA ILE A 98 -1.89 -20.68 0.76
C ILE A 98 -2.40 -22.07 0.41
N TRP A 99 -3.41 -22.54 1.14
CA TRP A 99 -3.98 -23.86 0.96
C TRP A 99 -5.49 -23.83 1.22
N CYS A 100 -6.25 -24.40 0.30
CA CYS A 100 -7.68 -24.63 0.46
C CYS A 100 -7.99 -26.10 0.14
N PRO A 101 -8.43 -26.90 1.13
CA PRO A 101 -8.84 -28.27 0.87
C PRO A 101 -10.13 -28.29 0.03
N PRO A 102 -10.39 -29.35 -0.77
CA PRO A 102 -11.58 -29.42 -1.62
C PRO A 102 -12.90 -29.27 -0.86
N SER A 103 -12.96 -29.75 0.38
CA SER A 103 -14.11 -29.61 1.29
C SER A 103 -14.44 -28.17 1.67
N ARG A 104 -13.51 -27.22 1.46
CA ARG A 104 -13.63 -25.82 1.85
C ARG A 104 -13.67 -24.84 0.68
N GLN A 105 -13.73 -25.33 -0.56
CA GLN A 105 -13.81 -24.47 -1.74
C GLN A 105 -15.12 -23.70 -1.81
N ALA A 106 -16.22 -24.26 -1.29
CA ALA A 106 -17.52 -23.62 -1.28
C ALA A 106 -17.56 -22.31 -0.45
N GLN A 107 -16.64 -22.15 0.50
CA GLN A 107 -16.50 -20.93 1.30
C GLN A 107 -15.71 -19.83 0.55
N MET A 108 -15.02 -20.17 -0.54
CA MET A 108 -14.32 -19.21 -1.40
C MET A 108 -15.24 -18.78 -2.53
N VAL A 109 -15.83 -17.59 -2.41
CA VAL A 109 -16.83 -17.08 -3.34
C VAL A 109 -16.27 -15.93 -4.18
N SER A 110 -16.82 -15.70 -5.36
CA SER A 110 -16.47 -14.53 -6.19
C SER A 110 -17.33 -13.31 -5.87
N ALA A 111 -18.56 -13.53 -5.42
CA ALA A 111 -19.53 -12.50 -5.08
C ALA A 111 -20.10 -12.82 -3.69
N PRO A 112 -19.68 -12.12 -2.62
CA PRO A 112 -20.15 -12.39 -1.28
C PRO A 112 -21.65 -12.11 -1.15
N SER A 113 -22.33 -12.97 -0.42
CA SER A 113 -23.65 -12.69 0.13
C SER A 113 -23.55 -12.46 1.64
N GLY A 114 -24.22 -11.42 2.15
CA GLY A 114 -24.26 -11.14 3.59
C GLY A 114 -23.45 -9.93 4.05
N ARG A 115 -23.06 -9.93 5.34
CA ARG A 115 -22.46 -8.78 6.02
C ARG A 115 -20.93 -8.86 6.03
N PHE A 116 -20.28 -7.76 5.67
CA PHE A 116 -18.83 -7.64 5.83
C PHE A 116 -18.42 -7.77 7.30
N SER A 117 -17.37 -8.55 7.55
CA SER A 117 -16.71 -8.68 8.84
C SER A 117 -15.21 -8.44 8.67
N ASP A 118 -14.60 -7.76 9.64
CA ASP A 118 -13.15 -7.65 9.69
C ASP A 118 -12.50 -9.03 9.89
N TRP A 119 -11.22 -9.12 9.53
CA TRP A 119 -10.50 -10.39 9.56
C TRP A 119 -10.48 -11.05 10.93
N LEU A 120 -10.26 -10.31 12.01
CA LEU A 120 -10.10 -10.89 13.35
C LEU A 120 -11.42 -11.45 13.86
N THR A 121 -12.52 -10.72 13.63
CA THR A 121 -13.88 -11.18 13.93
C THR A 121 -14.24 -12.41 13.11
N PHE A 122 -13.98 -12.38 11.80
CA PHE A 122 -14.26 -13.50 10.91
C PHE A 122 -13.45 -14.75 11.28
N LEU A 123 -12.15 -14.61 11.52
CA LEU A 123 -11.28 -15.70 11.94
C LEU A 123 -11.74 -16.30 13.26
N SER A 124 -12.12 -15.47 14.24
CA SER A 124 -12.56 -15.94 15.55
C SER A 124 -13.84 -16.77 15.47
N ALA A 125 -14.79 -16.39 14.62
CA ALA A 125 -16.01 -17.16 14.37
C ALA A 125 -15.78 -18.48 13.59
N ASN A 126 -14.67 -18.58 12.85
CA ASN A 126 -14.42 -19.64 11.88
C ASN A 126 -13.17 -20.50 12.19
N ARG A 127 -12.65 -20.46 13.43
CA ARG A 127 -11.46 -21.23 13.86
C ARG A 127 -11.60 -22.75 13.71
N GLY A 128 -12.83 -23.27 13.62
CA GLY A 128 -13.06 -24.70 13.38
C GLY A 128 -12.64 -25.17 11.99
N TRP A 129 -12.44 -24.25 11.04
CA TRP A 129 -12.07 -24.61 9.66
C TRP A 129 -11.03 -23.70 9.01
N ILE A 130 -10.64 -22.60 9.65
CA ILE A 130 -9.55 -21.70 9.21
C ILE A 130 -8.37 -21.82 10.18
N THR A 131 -7.17 -21.88 9.62
CA THR A 131 -5.91 -21.73 10.36
C THR A 131 -5.05 -20.64 9.72
N THR A 132 -4.18 -20.03 10.52
CA THR A 132 -3.22 -19.02 10.07
C THR A 132 -1.82 -19.60 10.01
N PHE A 133 -1.05 -19.18 9.02
CA PHE A 133 0.37 -19.47 8.92
C PHE A 133 1.15 -18.17 8.91
N GLU A 134 1.89 -17.94 9.98
CA GLU A 134 2.70 -16.73 10.13
C GLU A 134 3.91 -16.80 9.18
N VAL A 135 4.01 -15.81 8.30
CA VAL A 135 5.10 -15.67 7.32
C VAL A 135 6.08 -14.59 7.76
N THR A 136 7.31 -14.71 7.29
CA THR A 136 8.35 -13.70 7.48
C THR A 136 8.31 -12.65 6.36
N GLN A 137 8.90 -11.48 6.62
CA GLN A 137 9.01 -10.43 5.60
C GLN A 137 9.81 -10.90 4.36
N ASP A 138 10.83 -11.74 4.54
CA ASP A 138 11.60 -12.30 3.42
C ASP A 138 10.76 -13.26 2.57
N GLN A 139 9.80 -13.98 3.16
CA GLN A 139 8.84 -14.81 2.42
C GLN A 139 7.80 -13.97 1.67
N VAL A 140 7.27 -12.93 2.30
CA VAL A 140 6.31 -12.00 1.68
C VAL A 140 6.95 -11.29 0.47
N THR A 141 8.23 -10.96 0.56
CA THR A 141 8.98 -10.33 -0.55
C THR A 141 9.49 -11.33 -1.59
N GLY A 142 9.25 -12.63 -1.41
CA GLY A 142 9.67 -13.69 -2.33
C GLY A 142 11.16 -14.01 -2.29
N LYS A 143 11.92 -13.48 -1.34
CA LYS A 143 13.36 -13.77 -1.18
C LYS A 143 13.60 -15.17 -0.64
N THR A 144 12.68 -15.70 0.15
CA THR A 144 12.75 -17.04 0.73
C THR A 144 11.45 -17.78 0.44
N PRO A 145 11.50 -19.03 -0.07
CA PRO A 145 10.28 -19.80 -0.31
C PRO A 145 9.63 -20.25 1.00
N LEU A 146 8.36 -20.66 0.90
CA LEU A 146 7.70 -21.32 2.01
C LEU A 146 8.36 -22.68 2.32
N PRO A 147 8.50 -23.07 3.61
CA PRO A 147 9.06 -24.36 3.96
C PRO A 147 8.20 -25.50 3.40
N VAL A 148 8.82 -26.42 2.65
CA VAL A 148 8.13 -27.60 2.08
C VAL A 148 7.42 -28.41 3.16
N ALA A 149 8.04 -28.54 4.33
CA ALA A 149 7.44 -29.22 5.49
C ALA A 149 6.13 -28.55 5.97
N ALA A 150 5.99 -27.23 5.84
CA ALA A 150 4.77 -26.52 6.19
C ALA A 150 3.66 -26.80 5.16
N ILE A 151 4.00 -26.75 3.87
CA ILE A 151 3.07 -27.07 2.77
C ILE A 151 2.52 -28.49 2.92
N GLU A 152 3.37 -29.47 3.22
CA GLU A 152 2.95 -30.86 3.45
C GLU A 152 2.06 -31.03 4.68
N ARG A 153 2.25 -30.22 5.73
CA ARG A 153 1.35 -30.21 6.88
C ARG A 153 -0.04 -29.69 6.51
N PHE A 154 -0.12 -28.66 5.67
CA PHE A 154 -1.41 -28.11 5.22
C PHE A 154 -2.17 -29.14 4.39
N ARG A 155 -1.48 -29.84 3.48
CA ARG A 155 -2.07 -30.90 2.63
C ARG A 155 -2.66 -32.06 3.42
N LYS A 156 -2.08 -32.39 4.57
CA LYS A 156 -2.61 -33.43 5.48
C LYS A 156 -3.79 -32.94 6.32
N GLY A 157 -3.94 -31.62 6.48
CA GLY A 157 -5.03 -31.01 7.23
C GLY A 157 -6.29 -30.80 6.38
N ASN A 158 -7.40 -30.55 7.06
CA ASN A 158 -8.69 -30.19 6.45
C ASN A 158 -9.10 -28.74 6.76
N LEU A 159 -8.12 -27.90 7.11
CA LEU A 159 -8.31 -26.49 7.40
C LEU A 159 -7.83 -25.65 6.22
N LEU A 160 -8.53 -24.56 5.94
CA LEU A 160 -8.09 -23.52 5.02
C LEU A 160 -6.94 -22.74 5.70
N THR A 161 -5.80 -22.62 5.04
CA THR A 161 -4.62 -21.94 5.57
C THR A 161 -4.45 -20.56 4.94
N VAL A 162 -4.44 -19.52 5.78
CA VAL A 162 -4.20 -18.13 5.38
C VAL A 162 -2.81 -17.67 5.84
N ALA A 163 -2.04 -17.06 4.95
CA ALA A 163 -0.78 -16.38 5.26
C ALA A 163 -1.04 -15.13 6.09
N THR A 164 -0.37 -15.00 7.22
CA THR A 164 -0.44 -13.80 8.06
C THR A 164 0.93 -13.21 8.34
N LEU A 165 1.00 -11.88 8.43
CA LEU A 165 2.12 -11.15 8.99
C LEU A 165 1.58 -10.29 10.12
N GLN A 166 2.08 -10.50 11.34
CA GLN A 166 1.60 -9.90 12.58
C GLN A 166 0.10 -10.12 12.77
N GLY A 167 -0.39 -11.33 12.44
CA GLY A 167 -1.80 -11.70 12.55
C GLY A 167 -2.74 -11.13 11.47
N SER A 168 -2.23 -10.29 10.55
CA SER A 168 -3.02 -9.73 9.45
C SER A 168 -2.82 -10.52 8.16
N PRO A 169 -3.86 -10.78 7.35
CA PRO A 169 -3.73 -11.52 6.09
C PRO A 169 -2.84 -10.77 5.12
N ILE A 170 -1.91 -11.49 4.48
CA ILE A 170 -0.97 -10.89 3.54
C ILE A 170 -0.82 -11.74 2.28
N SER A 171 -0.69 -11.09 1.13
CA SER A 171 -0.35 -11.77 -0.12
C SER A 171 1.06 -12.33 -0.03
N ILE A 172 1.23 -13.59 -0.42
CA ILE A 172 2.53 -14.15 -0.70
C ILE A 172 2.68 -14.34 -2.21
N PRO A 173 3.86 -14.07 -2.78
CA PRO A 173 4.12 -14.44 -4.15
C PRO A 173 4.00 -15.96 -4.27
N THR A 174 3.17 -16.42 -5.20
CA THR A 174 3.18 -17.83 -5.60
C THR A 174 4.58 -18.18 -6.09
N PRO A 175 5.15 -19.32 -5.64
CA PRO A 175 6.46 -19.79 -6.10
C PRO A 175 6.48 -20.04 -7.61
#